data_AF-A0A8C7YAI6-F1
#
_entry.id   AF-A0A8C7YAI6-F1
#
_cell.length_a   1.000
_cell.length_b   1.000
_cell.length_c   1.000
_cell.angle_alpha   90.00
_cell.angle_beta   90.00
_cell.angle_gamma   90.00
#
_symmetry.space_group_name_H-M   'P 1'
#
loop_
_entity.id
_entity.type
_entity.pdbx_description
1 polymer ?
#
loop_
_entity_poly.entity_id
_entity_poly.type
_entity_poly.pdbx_seq_one_letter_code
_entity_poly.pdbx_strand_id
1 'polypeptide(L)'
;MCVSDSRSQMNVLLSFQGGRGGRGAKQMSDRPSAAAKSKVYDSKGRLLSNGKDVCDCLDVDCMGCFYPCPECGSRKCGVECRCDRKWLYEQVEVEGGEIIRNKFAV
;
A
#
# COMPACT_ATOMS: atom_id res chain seq x y z
N MET A 1 19.60 -10.26 2.31
CA MET A 1 18.17 -10.19 1.90
C MET A 1 17.50 -9.18 2.81
N CYS A 2 17.63 -7.90 2.46
CA CYS A 2 17.15 -6.76 3.25
C CYS A 2 15.60 -6.81 3.29
N VAL A 3 14.88 -6.65 4.39
CA VAL A 3 14.97 -5.64 5.45
C VAL A 3 14.23 -6.19 6.67
N SER A 4 14.74 -5.97 7.88
CA SER A 4 14.06 -6.27 9.14
C SER A 4 12.79 -5.41 9.27
N ASP A 5 11.64 -6.00 8.96
CA ASP A 5 10.30 -5.40 8.95
C ASP A 5 9.88 -4.93 10.35
N SER A 6 10.20 -3.68 10.70
CA SER A 6 9.60 -3.01 11.86
C SER A 6 8.17 -2.59 11.52
N ARG A 7 7.26 -3.56 11.45
CA ARG A 7 5.81 -3.33 11.46
C ARG A 7 5.46 -2.55 12.72
N SER A 8 5.33 -1.23 12.62
CA SER A 8 4.53 -0.48 13.58
C SER A 8 3.08 -0.78 13.28
N GLN A 9 2.56 -1.85 13.89
CA GLN A 9 1.13 -2.02 14.12
C GLN A 9 0.65 -0.86 15.01
N MET A 10 0.32 0.28 14.42
CA MET A 10 -0.48 1.29 15.12
C MET A 10 -1.89 1.25 14.56
N ASN A 11 -2.62 0.35 15.20
CA ASN A 11 -4.05 0.26 15.34
C ASN A 11 -4.70 1.67 15.34
N VAL A 12 -5.29 2.10 14.23
CA VAL A 12 -6.22 3.23 14.25
C VAL A 12 -7.52 2.70 14.86
N LEU A 13 -7.60 2.83 16.19
CA LEU A 13 -8.83 2.70 16.97
C LEU A 13 -9.89 3.61 16.32
N LEU A 14 -10.75 3.02 15.49
CA LEU A 14 -11.89 3.68 14.86
C LEU A 14 -12.93 4.03 15.91
N SER A 15 -12.73 5.13 16.60
CA SER A 15 -13.75 5.77 17.43
C SER A 15 -14.59 6.69 16.56
N PHE A 16 -15.69 6.20 15.99
CA PHE A 16 -16.76 7.05 15.49
C PHE A 16 -18.13 6.53 15.93
N GLN A 17 -18.71 7.24 16.88
CA GLN A 17 -20.14 7.19 17.19
C GLN A 17 -20.95 7.70 16.00
N GLY A 18 -22.09 7.08 15.70
CA GLY A 18 -23.17 7.79 15.01
C GLY A 18 -24.12 6.96 14.15
N GLY A 19 -25.36 6.80 14.65
CA GLY A 19 -26.54 7.19 13.86
C GLY A 19 -27.27 6.11 13.05
N ARG A 20 -28.61 6.17 13.09
CA ARG A 20 -29.60 5.21 12.59
C ARG A 20 -30.08 5.48 11.15
N GLY A 21 -30.68 4.45 10.53
CA GLY A 21 -31.68 4.53 9.43
C GLY A 21 -31.09 4.41 8.02
N GLY A 22 -31.71 3.80 7.00
CA GLY A 22 -33.03 3.22 6.77
C GLY A 22 -33.07 2.67 5.32
N ARG A 23 -34.14 1.94 5.00
CA ARG A 23 -34.35 1.05 3.83
C ARG A 23 -34.33 1.76 2.45
N GLY A 24 -33.89 1.06 1.38
CA GLY A 24 -34.47 1.26 0.03
C GLY A 24 -33.57 1.16 -1.22
N ALA A 25 -33.88 0.16 -2.06
CA ALA A 25 -33.89 0.13 -3.54
C ALA A 25 -32.61 0.19 -4.41
N LYS A 26 -32.70 -0.61 -5.49
CA LYS A 26 -31.72 -1.00 -6.51
C LYS A 26 -31.39 0.16 -7.46
N GLN A 27 -30.12 0.36 -7.79
CA GLN A 27 -29.70 1.03 -9.04
C GLN A 27 -28.25 0.64 -9.39
N MET A 28 -28.12 0.00 -10.55
CA MET A 28 -26.88 -0.23 -11.29
C MET A 28 -26.34 1.13 -11.77
N SER A 29 -25.18 1.50 -11.27
CA SER A 29 -24.41 2.66 -11.67
C SER A 29 -22.98 2.37 -11.26
N ASP A 30 -22.03 2.51 -12.17
CA ASP A 30 -20.60 2.67 -11.88
C ASP A 30 -20.41 3.91 -10.99
N ARG A 31 -20.80 3.79 -9.72
CA ARG A 31 -20.41 4.70 -8.66
C ARG A 31 -19.05 4.20 -8.21
N PRO A 32 -17.99 5.03 -8.18
CA PRO A 32 -16.88 4.72 -7.31
C PRO A 32 -17.49 4.69 -5.90
N SER A 33 -17.69 3.47 -5.41
CA SER A 33 -18.17 3.20 -4.06
C SER A 33 -17.35 4.08 -3.12
N ALA A 34 -18.03 4.78 -2.21
CA ALA A 34 -17.39 5.60 -1.18
C ALA A 34 -16.42 4.80 -0.27
N ALA A 35 -16.24 3.49 -0.52
CA ALA A 35 -15.19 2.63 0.00
C ALA A 35 -13.83 2.70 -0.75
N ALA A 36 -13.70 3.47 -1.84
CA ALA A 36 -12.45 3.62 -2.60
C ALA A 36 -11.36 4.47 -1.90
N LYS A 37 -11.64 5.01 -0.70
CA LYS A 37 -10.79 5.99 -0.01
C LYS A 37 -9.64 5.41 0.84
N SER A 38 -9.07 4.25 0.52
CA SER A 38 -7.94 3.76 1.33
C SER A 38 -6.91 2.92 0.60
N LYS A 39 -6.88 2.86 -0.74
CA LYS A 39 -5.76 2.21 -1.44
C LYS A 39 -4.63 3.21 -1.65
N VAL A 40 -3.40 2.74 -1.66
CA VAL A 40 -2.21 3.55 -1.98
C VAL A 40 -1.54 3.12 -3.30
N TYR A 41 -1.81 1.90 -3.76
CA TYR A 41 -1.41 1.42 -5.09
C TYR A 41 -2.63 1.03 -5.94
N ASP A 42 -2.45 1.11 -7.26
CA ASP A 42 -3.37 0.56 -8.27
C ASP A 42 -3.27 -0.98 -8.36
N SER A 43 -4.10 -1.59 -9.19
CA SER A 43 -4.11 -3.05 -9.41
C SER A 43 -2.85 -3.58 -10.12
N LYS A 44 -1.99 -2.70 -10.65
CA LYS A 44 -0.70 -3.03 -11.25
C LYS A 44 0.48 -2.77 -10.30
N GLY A 45 0.21 -2.38 -9.05
CA GLY A 45 1.21 -2.11 -8.04
C GLY A 45 1.92 -0.75 -8.20
N ARG A 46 1.28 0.24 -8.83
CA ARG A 46 1.81 1.61 -8.96
C ARG A 46 1.13 2.58 -8.01
N LEU A 47 1.89 3.52 -7.46
CA LEU A 47 1.38 4.49 -6.49
C LEU A 47 0.23 5.31 -7.09
N LEU A 48 -0.87 5.46 -6.36
CA LEU A 48 -2.01 6.27 -6.79
C LEU A 48 -1.72 7.78 -6.72
N SER A 49 -0.77 8.20 -5.88
CA SER A 49 -0.44 9.62 -5.69
C SER A 49 0.29 10.24 -6.90
N ASN A 50 1.10 9.45 -7.63
CA ASN A 50 1.93 9.96 -8.71
C ASN A 50 2.16 8.96 -9.87
N GLY A 51 1.54 7.78 -9.84
CA GLY A 51 1.64 6.76 -10.87
C GLY A 51 2.97 6.01 -10.92
N LYS A 52 3.92 6.24 -9.99
CA LYS A 52 5.25 5.62 -10.04
C LYS A 52 5.21 4.15 -9.60
N ASP A 53 6.00 3.33 -10.28
CA ASP A 53 6.24 1.92 -9.96
C ASP A 53 7.46 1.74 -9.03
N VAL A 54 7.34 2.25 -7.80
CA VAL A 54 8.45 2.23 -6.82
C VAL A 54 8.49 0.90 -6.07
N CYS A 55 9.67 0.28 -6.01
CA CYS A 55 9.91 -0.94 -5.26
C CYS A 55 9.69 -0.72 -3.75
N ASP A 56 9.31 -1.76 -3.02
CA ASP A 56 9.15 -1.69 -1.57
C ASP A 56 10.47 -1.46 -0.81
N CYS A 57 11.62 -1.58 -1.47
CA CYS A 57 12.90 -1.11 -0.94
C CYS A 57 13.09 0.41 -1.03
N LEU A 58 12.08 1.15 -1.52
CA LEU A 58 12.02 2.61 -1.63
C LEU A 58 13.01 3.26 -2.61
N ASP A 59 13.80 2.46 -3.31
CA ASP A 59 14.62 2.91 -4.44
C ASP A 59 13.78 2.99 -5.72
N VAL A 60 13.81 4.16 -6.36
CA VAL A 60 13.02 4.48 -7.56
C VAL A 60 13.60 3.87 -8.83
N ASP A 61 14.91 3.59 -8.84
CA ASP A 61 15.62 3.01 -9.98
C ASP A 61 15.78 1.48 -9.84
N CYS A 62 15.28 0.91 -8.73
CA CYS A 62 15.33 -0.52 -8.48
C CYS A 62 14.54 -1.31 -9.55
N MET A 63 15.22 -2.24 -10.21
CA MET A 63 14.60 -3.18 -11.16
C MET A 63 13.81 -4.32 -10.48
N GLY A 64 13.87 -4.40 -9.15
CA GLY A 64 13.27 -5.43 -8.32
C GLY A 64 14.31 -6.21 -7.52
N CYS A 65 14.25 -6.12 -6.20
CA CYS A 65 15.19 -6.75 -5.27
C CYS A 65 14.59 -7.92 -4.48
N PHE A 66 13.28 -8.16 -4.63
CA PHE A 66 12.58 -9.25 -3.96
C PHE A 66 12.37 -10.43 -4.91
N TYR A 67 12.06 -11.59 -4.32
CA TYR A 67 11.59 -12.73 -5.10
C TYR A 67 10.30 -12.39 -5.85
N PRO A 68 10.01 -13.06 -6.98
CA PRO A 68 8.76 -12.86 -7.71
C PRO A 68 7.55 -13.04 -6.79
N CYS A 69 6.72 -12.00 -6.72
CA CYS A 69 5.50 -12.00 -5.93
C CYS A 69 4.54 -13.09 -6.43
N PRO A 70 3.98 -13.95 -5.57
CA PRO A 70 3.07 -15.01 -6.00
C PRO A 70 1.74 -14.48 -6.56
N GLU A 71 1.33 -13.27 -6.15
CA GLU A 71 0.06 -12.65 -6.58
C GLU A 71 0.15 -11.96 -7.95
N CYS A 72 1.25 -11.25 -8.22
CA CYS A 72 1.37 -10.41 -9.43
C CYS A 72 2.63 -10.67 -10.27
N GLY A 73 3.51 -11.58 -9.86
CA GLY A 73 4.78 -11.90 -10.53
C GLY A 73 5.86 -10.82 -10.46
N SER A 74 5.57 -9.63 -9.91
CA SER A 74 6.53 -8.54 -9.79
C SER A 74 7.64 -8.87 -8.78
N ARG A 75 8.85 -8.40 -9.04
CA ARG A 75 10.01 -8.47 -8.11
C ARG A 75 10.17 -7.22 -7.24
N LYS A 76 9.17 -6.32 -7.28
CA LYS A 76 9.17 -5.03 -6.58
C LYS A 76 8.28 -5.00 -5.32
N CYS A 77 7.49 -6.05 -5.11
CA CYS A 77 6.71 -6.22 -3.89
C CYS A 77 7.63 -6.72 -2.77
N GLY A 78 7.43 -6.25 -1.55
CA GLY A 78 8.04 -6.79 -0.35
C GLY A 78 7.35 -8.07 0.07
N VAL A 79 7.11 -8.22 1.37
CA VAL A 79 6.45 -9.42 1.93
C VAL A 79 4.99 -9.52 1.45
N GLU A 80 4.31 -8.39 1.28
CA GLU A 80 2.94 -8.33 0.78
C GLU A 80 2.88 -7.66 -0.59
N CYS A 81 1.99 -8.16 -1.45
CA CYS A 81 1.79 -7.62 -2.79
C CYS A 81 1.43 -6.13 -2.76
N ARG A 82 2.04 -5.34 -3.65
CA ARG A 82 1.68 -3.91 -3.81
C ARG A 82 0.31 -3.72 -4.42
N CYS A 83 -0.19 -4.64 -5.24
CA CYS A 83 -1.46 -4.47 -5.94
C CYS A 83 -2.61 -4.20 -4.96
N ASP A 84 -3.32 -3.09 -5.17
CA ASP A 84 -4.51 -2.69 -4.41
C ASP A 84 -4.36 -2.55 -2.89
N ARG A 85 -3.14 -2.64 -2.34
CA ARG A 85 -2.93 -2.52 -0.89
C ARG A 85 -3.14 -1.09 -0.40
N LYS A 86 -3.32 -0.97 0.92
CA LYS A 86 -3.78 0.25 1.59
C LYS A 86 -2.71 1.00 2.38
N TRP A 87 -1.48 0.50 2.38
CA TRP A 87 -0.41 1.00 3.23
C TRP A 87 0.92 1.09 2.46
N LEU A 88 1.80 1.95 2.95
CA LEU A 88 3.17 2.14 2.49
C LEU A 88 4.13 1.84 3.64
N TYR A 89 5.32 1.34 3.33
CA TYR A 89 6.42 1.35 4.30
C TYR A 89 6.75 2.79 4.66
N GLU A 90 6.87 3.11 5.94
CA GLU A 90 7.31 4.45 6.36
C GLU A 90 8.81 4.66 6.11
N GLN A 91 9.59 3.62 6.37
CA GLN A 91 11.02 3.57 6.14
C GLN A 91 11.49 2.13 5.97
N VAL A 92 12.66 1.95 5.38
CA VAL A 92 13.35 0.66 5.30
C VAL A 92 14.79 0.79 5.77
N GLU A 93 15.27 -0.21 6.50
CA GLU A 93 16.66 -0.32 6.91
C GLU A 93 17.41 -1.27 5.97
N VAL A 94 18.45 -0.79 5.31
CA VAL A 94 19.24 -1.61 4.38
C VAL A 94 20.44 -2.25 5.07
N GLU A 95 21.02 -3.28 4.44
CA GLU A 95 22.25 -3.93 4.93
C GLU A 95 23.34 -2.85 5.12
N GLY A 96 23.74 -2.63 6.37
CA GLY A 96 24.64 -1.52 6.75
C GLY A 96 24.05 -0.54 7.76
N GLY A 97 22.76 -0.68 8.14
CA GLY A 97 22.10 0.14 9.16
C GLY A 97 21.66 1.51 8.65
N GLU A 98 21.75 1.76 7.34
CA GLU A 98 21.23 2.98 6.72
C GLU A 98 19.69 2.92 6.66
N ILE A 99 19.04 4.03 7.00
CA ILE A 99 17.57 4.15 6.99
C ILE A 99 17.13 5.00 5.80
N ILE A 100 16.39 4.39 4.88
CA ILE A 100 15.74 5.07 3.75
C ILE A 100 14.30 5.41 4.16
N ARG A 101 13.99 6.71 4.27
CA ARG A 101 12.63 7.18 4.57
C ARG A 101 11.77 7.26 3.31
N ASN A 102 10.51 6.87 3.42
CA ASN A 102 9.58 6.89 2.32
C ASN A 102 9.08 8.31 2.05
N LYS A 103 9.53 8.89 0.93
CA LYS A 103 9.12 10.20 0.45
C LYS A 103 7.66 10.26 -0.03
N PHE A 104 6.99 9.11 -0.12
CA PHE A 104 5.60 8.96 -0.58
C PHE A 104 4.61 8.67 0.56
N ALA A 105 5.11 8.43 1.79
CA ALA A 105 4.27 8.35 2.97
C ALA A 105 3.96 9.79 3.44
N VAL A 106 2.82 10.31 3.00
CA VAL A 106 2.29 11.65 3.33
C VAL A 106 0.99 11.53 4.09
#